data_AF-A0A8T2T634-F1
#
_entry.id   AF-A0A8T2T634-F1
#
_cell.length_a   1.000
_cell.length_b   1.000
_cell.length_c   1.000
_cell.angle_alpha   90.00
_cell.angle_beta   90.00
_cell.angle_gamma   90.00
#
_symmetry.space_group_name_H-M   'P 1'
#
loop_
_entity.id
_entity.type
_entity.pdbx_description
1 polymer ?
#
loop_
_entity_poly.entity_id
_entity_poly.type
_entity_poly.pdbx_seq_one_letter_code
_entity_poly.pdbx_strand_id
1 'polypeptide(L)'
;MKLIKIATCNLNQWAMDFDGNLKRIKASIQEAKQKGAVLRVGPELEVTGYGCEDHFLEPDTCTHAWECLQDILLSGLTNGILCSVGMPVVYCGVRYNCSVLCYNGQILLIRPKLYLANDGNYRELRWFSAWKNPQQLEELQLPYTVAEAIKQTIAPFGDACLTFLDTSLGIETCEELFTPLSPHIALALRGVEIFINGSGSHHQLRKLHKRLELIRAATGRVGGVYLYANQQGCDGGRLYYDGCACIAVNGDVVAQGSQFSLRDVEVLTACVDLDTVASYRGAISSLREQASQQPPLPSVKVNAYLSGVDEKYTYFPSFPIEVKYHLPEEEIAFGPACWLWDYLRRSGATGFLLPLSGGADSSSVAAIVGCMCQLVVRAVLEGDDQVQSDALRIGQYDDDSLPDDPKEFASRIFQTVYMGSENSSENTKRRAECLANQIGASHINLKIDGVVSSLLSLFQLVTGKVPRFKVDGGTNAENLALQNIQARLRMVIAFFLASLMPWVRKKPGFLLVLGSANVDEALRGYLTKYDCSSADINPIGGISKTDLRKFLRWAAQNLGYTALAEIEAAPPTAELEPIRTDYEQVDTIEFQIVDFLVCVCLSLGVAHKGGWRSWRRFE
;
A
#
# COMPACT_ATOMS: atom_id res chain seq x y z
N MET A 1 -4.08 -21.87 33.19
CA MET A 1 -4.21 -21.14 31.93
C MET A 1 -4.30 -19.68 32.27
N LYS A 2 -3.23 -18.95 31.97
CA LYS A 2 -3.15 -17.51 32.10
C LYS A 2 -3.59 -16.90 30.78
N LEU A 3 -4.91 -16.85 30.59
CA LEU A 3 -5.53 -16.43 29.34
C LEU A 3 -5.57 -14.91 29.21
N ILE A 4 -5.21 -14.42 28.04
CA ILE A 4 -5.28 -13.01 27.68
C ILE A 4 -5.88 -12.88 26.28
N LYS A 5 -6.83 -11.96 26.12
CA LYS A 5 -7.37 -11.60 24.81
C LYS A 5 -6.71 -10.31 24.33
N ILE A 6 -6.11 -10.36 23.15
CA ILE A 6 -5.25 -9.31 22.62
C ILE A 6 -5.69 -8.94 21.21
N ALA A 7 -5.41 -7.71 20.81
CA ALA A 7 -5.81 -7.14 19.53
C ALA A 7 -4.65 -6.49 18.78
N THR A 8 -4.66 -6.67 17.47
CA THR A 8 -3.84 -5.91 16.50
C THR A 8 -4.75 -5.41 15.39
N CYS A 9 -4.29 -4.47 14.57
CA CYS A 9 -5.13 -3.90 13.52
C CYS A 9 -4.38 -3.52 12.24
N ASN A 10 -5.16 -3.48 11.15
CA ASN A 10 -4.83 -2.76 9.94
C ASN A 10 -5.62 -1.44 9.94
N LEU A 11 -4.95 -0.32 9.68
CA LEU A 11 -5.61 0.99 9.55
C LEU A 11 -5.25 1.68 8.23
N ASN A 12 -6.24 2.28 7.60
CA ASN A 12 -6.06 3.09 6.39
C ASN A 12 -5.83 4.56 6.73
N GLN A 13 -4.69 4.84 7.35
CA GLN A 13 -4.29 6.21 7.67
C GLN A 13 -3.97 7.02 6.41
N TRP A 14 -4.03 8.34 6.55
CA TRP A 14 -3.71 9.29 5.51
C TRP A 14 -2.73 10.32 6.08
N ALA A 15 -1.62 10.57 5.38
CA ALA A 15 -0.62 11.53 5.80
C ALA A 15 -1.26 12.89 6.10
N MET A 16 -1.02 13.41 7.31
CA MET A 16 -1.52 14.70 7.81
C MET A 16 -3.06 14.80 8.00
N ASP A 17 -3.83 13.74 7.78
CA ASP A 17 -5.27 13.66 8.09
C ASP A 17 -5.50 13.37 9.58
N PHE A 18 -5.13 14.31 10.45
CA PHE A 18 -5.19 14.10 11.91
C PHE A 18 -6.59 13.69 12.39
N ASP A 19 -7.64 14.33 11.87
CA ASP A 19 -9.04 14.04 12.25
C ASP A 19 -9.45 12.62 11.84
N GLY A 20 -9.20 12.23 10.58
CA GLY A 20 -9.53 10.90 10.10
C GLY A 20 -8.68 9.82 10.76
N ASN A 21 -7.38 10.07 10.95
CA ASN A 21 -6.47 9.15 11.63
C ASN A 21 -6.90 8.93 13.09
N LEU A 22 -7.24 10.00 13.80
CA LEU A 22 -7.77 9.95 15.17
C LEU A 22 -9.07 9.12 15.23
N LYS A 23 -10.01 9.36 14.30
CA LYS A 23 -11.26 8.61 14.21
C LYS A 23 -11.01 7.11 14.02
N ARG A 24 -10.11 6.72 13.11
CA ARG A 24 -9.74 5.32 12.84
C ARG A 24 -9.05 4.66 14.05
N ILE A 25 -8.15 5.37 14.72
CA ILE A 25 -7.50 4.89 15.96
C ILE A 25 -8.57 4.62 17.03
N LYS A 26 -9.43 5.60 17.33
CA LYS A 26 -10.50 5.47 18.34
C LYS A 26 -11.47 4.33 18.02
N ALA A 27 -11.87 4.19 16.75
CA ALA A 27 -12.72 3.10 16.30
C ALA A 27 -12.06 1.73 16.55
N SER A 28 -10.77 1.59 16.25
CA SER A 28 -10.05 0.34 16.48
C SER A 28 -9.88 -0.01 17.97
N ILE A 29 -9.68 0.99 18.84
CA ILE A 29 -9.64 0.79 20.30
C ILE A 29 -11.01 0.36 20.80
N GLN A 30 -12.08 1.01 20.33
CA GLN A 30 -13.45 0.68 20.69
C GLN A 30 -13.82 -0.74 20.27
N GLU A 31 -13.52 -1.14 19.04
CA GLU A 31 -13.77 -2.50 18.52
C GLU A 31 -12.96 -3.55 19.30
N ALA A 32 -11.69 -3.26 19.61
CA ALA A 32 -10.86 -4.15 20.43
C ALA A 32 -11.49 -4.38 21.82
N LYS A 33 -11.98 -3.33 22.48
CA LYS A 33 -12.67 -3.43 23.78
C LYS A 33 -13.98 -4.18 23.69
N GLN A 34 -14.80 -3.92 22.66
CA GLN A 34 -16.05 -4.64 22.43
C GLN A 34 -15.80 -6.13 22.23
N LYS A 35 -14.68 -6.50 21.59
CA LYS A 35 -14.23 -7.89 21.47
C LYS A 35 -13.59 -8.42 22.76
N GLY A 36 -13.43 -7.62 23.81
CA GLY A 36 -12.88 -8.02 25.11
C GLY A 36 -11.35 -8.07 25.17
N ALA A 37 -10.66 -7.40 24.26
CA ALA A 37 -9.21 -7.33 24.29
C ALA A 37 -8.70 -6.36 25.36
N VAL A 38 -7.58 -6.72 26.00
CA VAL A 38 -6.91 -5.91 27.04
C VAL A 38 -5.60 -5.27 26.55
N LEU A 39 -5.20 -5.59 25.31
CA LEU A 39 -4.09 -4.97 24.59
C LEU A 39 -4.55 -4.67 23.16
N ARG A 40 -4.27 -3.47 22.66
CA ARG A 40 -4.43 -3.07 21.26
C ARG A 40 -3.10 -2.53 20.72
N VAL A 41 -2.65 -3.09 19.61
CA VAL A 41 -1.47 -2.64 18.87
C VAL A 41 -1.89 -1.92 17.58
N GLY A 42 -1.45 -0.68 17.43
CA GLY A 42 -1.64 0.13 16.22
C GLY A 42 -0.41 0.13 15.30
N PRO A 43 -0.58 0.56 14.04
CA PRO A 43 0.53 0.72 13.09
C PRO A 43 1.56 1.77 13.53
N GLU A 44 2.71 1.74 12.85
CA GLU A 44 3.77 2.73 13.01
C GLU A 44 3.31 4.12 12.56
N LEU A 45 3.62 5.15 13.37
CA LEU A 45 3.25 6.55 13.08
C LEU A 45 1.76 6.76 12.75
N GLU A 46 0.88 5.90 13.26
CA GLU A 46 -0.55 5.91 12.90
C GLU A 46 -1.25 7.24 13.18
N VAL A 47 -0.79 8.05 14.12
CA VAL A 47 -1.41 9.35 14.43
C VAL A 47 -1.27 10.32 13.26
N THR A 48 -0.09 10.37 12.65
CA THR A 48 0.21 11.26 11.53
C THR A 48 -0.08 10.62 10.17
N GLY A 49 -0.08 9.29 10.12
CA GLY A 49 0.19 8.53 8.90
C GLY A 49 1.70 8.36 8.72
N TYR A 50 2.13 7.22 8.18
CA TYR A 50 3.56 6.94 8.00
C TYR A 50 4.20 7.86 6.94
N GLY A 51 3.54 8.07 5.81
CA GLY A 51 4.04 8.76 4.62
C GLY A 51 4.02 10.28 4.67
N CYS A 52 4.20 10.93 5.83
CA CYS A 52 4.25 12.41 5.89
C CYS A 52 5.50 13.02 5.25
N GLU A 53 6.54 12.22 4.99
CA GLU A 53 7.81 12.66 4.41
C GLU A 53 8.36 13.95 5.06
N ASP A 54 8.59 15.01 4.27
CA ASP A 54 9.17 16.26 4.76
C ASP A 54 8.24 17.05 5.69
N HIS A 55 6.94 16.74 5.77
CA HIS A 55 6.09 17.31 6.81
C HIS A 55 6.54 16.91 8.22
N PHE A 56 7.31 15.82 8.39
CA PHE A 56 7.92 15.56 9.68
C PHE A 56 8.89 16.67 10.10
N LEU A 57 9.48 17.44 9.17
CA LEU A 57 10.34 18.58 9.49
C LEU A 57 9.57 19.76 10.10
N GLU A 58 8.27 19.83 9.89
CA GLU A 58 7.37 20.86 10.40
C GLU A 58 7.03 20.58 11.88
N PRO A 59 7.23 21.55 12.80
CA PRO A 59 6.87 21.37 14.21
C PRO A 59 5.38 21.06 14.45
N ASP A 60 4.51 21.56 13.56
CA ASP A 60 3.07 21.38 13.62
C ASP A 60 2.68 19.90 13.58
N THR A 61 3.40 19.07 12.81
CA THR A 61 3.18 17.62 12.74
C THR A 61 3.32 16.95 14.10
N CYS A 62 4.32 17.34 14.89
CA CYS A 62 4.49 16.82 16.25
C CYS A 62 3.46 17.42 17.22
N THR A 63 3.10 18.69 17.03
CA THR A 63 2.11 19.39 17.87
C THR A 63 0.73 18.75 17.74
N HIS A 64 0.23 18.59 16.52
CA HIS A 64 -1.05 17.95 16.24
C HIS A 64 -1.07 16.46 16.63
N ALA A 65 0.07 15.78 16.54
CA ALA A 65 0.18 14.42 17.05
C ALA A 65 -0.02 14.34 18.57
N TRP A 66 0.51 15.31 19.32
CA TRP A 66 0.26 15.41 20.77
C TRP A 66 -1.20 15.77 21.09
N GLU A 67 -1.84 16.64 20.30
CA GLU A 67 -3.26 16.97 20.45
C GLU A 67 -4.15 15.73 20.22
N CYS A 68 -3.86 14.94 19.19
CA CYS A 68 -4.54 13.67 18.94
C CYS A 68 -4.36 12.67 20.09
N LEU A 69 -3.12 12.53 20.59
CA LEU A 69 -2.85 11.66 21.74
C LEU A 69 -3.62 12.12 22.99
N GLN A 70 -3.66 13.44 23.25
CA GLN A 70 -4.44 14.02 24.33
C GLN A 70 -5.93 13.63 24.22
N ASP A 71 -6.53 13.74 23.04
CA ASP A 71 -7.92 13.33 22.81
C ASP A 71 -8.13 11.82 23.08
N ILE A 72 -7.22 10.97 22.60
CA ILE A 72 -7.27 9.52 22.86
C ILE A 72 -7.25 9.24 24.36
N LEU A 73 -6.35 9.88 25.11
CA LEU A 73 -6.20 9.69 26.56
C LEU A 73 -7.43 10.18 27.34
N LEU A 74 -8.02 11.31 26.94
CA LEU A 74 -9.21 11.89 27.59
C LEU A 74 -10.52 11.20 27.22
N SER A 75 -10.57 10.47 26.10
CA SER A 75 -11.80 9.83 25.61
C SER A 75 -12.35 8.71 26.51
N GLY A 76 -11.56 8.24 27.49
CA GLY A 76 -11.88 7.06 28.30
C GLY A 76 -11.75 5.73 27.55
N LEU A 77 -11.40 5.76 26.26
CA LEU A 77 -11.19 4.54 25.47
C LEU A 77 -10.00 3.73 25.97
N THR A 78 -8.96 4.35 26.53
CA THR A 78 -7.79 3.65 27.09
C THR A 78 -8.02 3.03 28.48
N ASN A 79 -9.21 3.17 29.06
CA ASN A 79 -9.53 2.59 30.36
C ASN A 79 -9.68 1.06 30.28
N GLY A 80 -8.87 0.32 31.04
CA GLY A 80 -8.88 -1.14 31.10
C GLY A 80 -8.25 -1.83 29.88
N ILE A 81 -7.60 -1.09 28.98
CA ILE A 81 -6.92 -1.63 27.79
C ILE A 81 -5.58 -0.91 27.59
N LEU A 82 -4.51 -1.68 27.42
CA LEU A 82 -3.20 -1.15 27.02
C LEU A 82 -3.22 -0.84 25.53
N CYS A 83 -2.90 0.40 25.15
CA CYS A 83 -2.83 0.81 23.76
C CYS A 83 -1.39 1.18 23.39
N SER A 84 -0.88 0.62 22.28
CA SER A 84 0.31 1.13 21.60
C SER A 84 -0.12 2.05 20.47
N VAL A 85 0.35 3.30 20.52
CA VAL A 85 0.05 4.34 19.53
C VAL A 85 1.34 4.89 18.92
N GLY A 86 1.45 4.87 17.59
CA GLY A 86 2.63 5.37 16.87
C GLY A 86 2.55 6.86 16.56
N MET A 87 3.57 7.64 16.94
CA MET A 87 3.66 9.08 16.61
C MET A 87 5.11 9.60 16.64
N PRO A 88 5.41 10.73 15.95
CA PRO A 88 6.70 11.39 16.11
C PRO A 88 6.78 12.12 17.45
N VAL A 89 7.94 12.07 18.10
CA VAL A 89 8.20 12.78 19.36
C VAL A 89 9.54 13.51 19.28
N VAL A 90 9.56 14.77 19.72
CA VAL A 90 10.79 15.54 19.89
C VAL A 90 11.26 15.44 21.34
N TYR A 91 12.46 14.91 21.54
CA TYR A 91 13.14 14.80 22.82
C TYR A 91 14.49 15.51 22.76
N CYS A 92 14.75 16.45 23.68
CA CYS A 92 15.97 17.25 23.71
C CYS A 92 16.35 17.89 22.36
N GLY A 93 15.36 18.35 21.59
CA GLY A 93 15.54 18.95 20.26
C GLY A 93 15.77 17.96 19.13
N VAL A 94 15.68 16.65 19.40
CA VAL A 94 15.87 15.57 18.41
C VAL A 94 14.56 14.84 18.18
N ARG A 95 14.23 14.56 16.92
CA ARG A 95 12.98 13.89 16.53
C ARG A 95 13.17 12.37 16.43
N TYR A 96 12.26 11.63 17.03
CA TYR A 96 12.23 10.18 17.04
C TYR A 96 10.88 9.66 16.55
N ASN A 97 10.91 8.55 15.81
CA ASN A 97 9.74 7.74 15.54
C ASN A 97 9.46 6.89 16.78
N CYS A 98 8.29 7.02 17.40
CA CYS A 98 8.02 6.44 18.71
C CYS A 98 6.74 5.59 18.74
N SER A 99 6.77 4.55 19.56
CA SER A 99 5.58 3.89 20.10
C SER A 99 5.28 4.45 21.49
N VAL A 100 4.06 4.96 21.69
CA VAL A 100 3.57 5.53 22.94
C VAL A 100 2.57 4.55 23.57
N LEU A 101 2.94 4.00 24.73
CA LEU A 101 2.17 3.00 25.45
C LEU A 101 1.29 3.70 26.48
N CYS A 102 -0.02 3.55 26.32
CA CYS A 102 -1.02 4.25 27.12
C CYS A 102 -1.94 3.26 27.84
N TYR A 103 -2.27 3.54 29.11
CA TYR A 103 -3.18 2.73 29.91
C TYR A 103 -3.92 3.60 30.93
N ASN A 104 -5.24 3.47 31.02
CA ASN A 104 -6.09 4.24 31.95
C ASN A 104 -5.87 5.77 31.87
N GLY A 105 -5.79 6.31 30.65
CA GLY A 105 -5.59 7.74 30.42
C GLY A 105 -4.19 8.27 30.77
N GLN A 106 -3.22 7.39 31.05
CA GLN A 106 -1.83 7.75 31.39
C GLN A 106 -0.85 7.19 30.36
N ILE A 107 0.29 7.87 30.18
CA ILE A 107 1.40 7.41 29.34
C ILE A 107 2.36 6.59 30.21
N LEU A 108 2.52 5.31 29.89
CA LEU A 108 3.40 4.40 30.63
C LEU A 108 4.85 4.44 30.11
N LEU A 109 5.03 4.51 28.80
CA LEU A 109 6.34 4.49 28.15
C LEU A 109 6.26 5.12 26.76
N ILE A 110 7.26 5.92 26.41
CA ILE A 110 7.50 6.39 25.04
C ILE A 110 8.78 5.71 24.55
N ARG A 111 8.63 4.76 23.63
CA ARG A 111 9.74 3.99 23.08
C ARG A 111 10.16 4.53 21.71
N PRO A 112 11.30 5.23 21.57
CA PRO A 112 11.84 5.65 20.28
C PRO A 112 12.46 4.47 19.52
N LYS A 113 12.27 4.39 18.20
CA LYS A 113 12.81 3.35 17.31
C LYS A 113 14.35 3.31 17.33
N LEU A 114 14.94 2.12 17.43
CA LEU A 114 16.39 1.87 17.50
C LEU A 114 17.04 1.78 16.11
N TYR A 115 16.33 1.19 15.16
CA TYR A 115 16.82 0.91 13.82
C TYR A 115 15.86 1.50 12.80
N LEU A 116 16.34 2.47 12.03
CA LEU A 116 15.55 3.20 11.05
C LEU A 116 15.70 2.59 9.65
N ALA A 117 14.61 2.51 8.91
CA ALA A 117 14.61 2.03 7.53
C ALA A 117 15.13 3.12 6.59
N ASN A 118 16.14 2.80 5.77
CA ASN A 118 16.75 3.77 4.85
C ASN A 118 17.06 3.21 3.45
N ASP A 119 16.51 2.04 3.11
CA ASP A 119 16.69 1.38 1.83
C ASP A 119 15.44 1.48 0.94
N GLY A 120 15.63 1.37 -0.39
CA GLY A 120 14.52 1.39 -1.35
C GLY A 120 13.71 2.69 -1.27
N ASN A 121 12.42 2.57 -0.97
CA ASN A 121 11.50 3.70 -0.77
C ASN A 121 11.59 4.34 0.63
N TYR A 122 12.26 3.69 1.59
CA TYR A 122 12.38 4.21 2.96
C TYR A 122 13.54 5.18 3.09
N ARG A 123 13.32 6.28 3.82
CA ARG A 123 14.30 7.37 4.04
C ARG A 123 14.18 7.95 5.45
N GLU A 124 13.89 7.13 6.45
CA GLU A 124 13.59 7.62 7.81
C GLU A 124 14.71 8.47 8.43
N LEU A 125 15.98 8.19 8.08
CA LEU A 125 17.13 8.99 8.53
C LEU A 125 17.10 10.44 8.04
N ARG A 126 16.26 10.78 7.06
CA ARG A 126 16.03 12.17 6.64
C ARG A 126 15.29 12.98 7.70
N TRP A 127 14.41 12.34 8.47
CA TRP A 127 13.47 13.04 9.37
C TRP A 127 13.63 12.68 10.84
N PHE A 128 14.15 11.48 11.12
CA PHE A 128 14.25 10.89 12.46
C PHE A 128 15.68 10.52 12.81
N SER A 129 15.97 10.52 14.12
CA SER A 129 17.17 9.91 14.68
C SER A 129 16.84 8.55 15.27
N ALA A 130 17.73 7.58 15.04
CA ALA A 130 17.70 6.32 15.75
C ALA A 130 18.06 6.55 17.22
N TRP A 131 17.37 5.89 18.15
CA TRP A 131 17.79 5.89 19.54
C TRP A 131 19.08 5.08 19.74
N LYS A 132 20.10 5.69 20.33
CA LYS A 132 21.46 5.11 20.48
C LYS A 132 21.85 4.77 21.91
N ASN A 133 20.91 4.90 22.86
CA ASN A 133 21.11 4.55 24.26
C ASN A 133 20.30 3.28 24.59
N PRO A 134 20.64 2.10 24.02
CA PRO A 134 19.87 0.88 24.25
C PRO A 134 19.86 0.54 25.74
N GLN A 135 18.75 -0.03 26.21
CA GLN A 135 18.55 -0.39 27.62
C GLN A 135 18.76 0.79 28.59
N GLN A 136 18.34 1.99 28.20
CA GLN A 136 18.32 3.17 29.06
C GLN A 136 16.95 3.84 29.06
N LEU A 137 16.55 4.34 30.23
CA LEU A 137 15.36 5.15 30.44
C LEU A 137 15.77 6.54 30.88
N GLU A 138 15.15 7.52 30.26
CA GLU A 138 15.24 8.94 30.58
C GLU A 138 13.81 9.47 30.85
N GLU A 139 13.71 10.69 31.36
CA GLU A 139 12.42 11.33 31.65
C GLU A 139 12.13 12.41 30.59
N LEU A 140 11.02 12.25 29.87
CA LEU A 140 10.53 13.27 28.95
C LEU A 140 9.52 14.16 29.65
N GLN A 141 9.75 15.47 29.66
CA GLN A 141 8.77 16.47 30.07
C GLN A 141 7.66 16.53 29.02
N LEU A 142 6.42 16.23 29.42
CA LEU A 142 5.28 16.26 28.50
C LEU A 142 4.93 17.71 28.13
N PRO A 143 4.37 17.96 26.92
CA PRO A 143 3.85 19.27 26.55
C PRO A 143 2.86 19.76 27.60
N TYR A 144 2.88 21.06 27.92
CA TYR A 144 2.10 21.64 29.01
C TYR A 144 0.61 21.30 28.94
N THR A 145 0.00 21.42 27.75
CA THR A 145 -1.42 21.13 27.51
C THR A 145 -1.76 19.68 27.83
N VAL A 146 -0.95 18.74 27.33
CA VAL A 146 -1.10 17.30 27.59
C VAL A 146 -0.91 17.02 29.08
N ALA A 147 0.15 17.56 29.67
CA ALA A 147 0.50 17.33 31.06
C ALA A 147 -0.59 17.80 32.03
N GLU A 148 -1.17 18.97 31.77
CA GLU A 148 -2.29 19.51 32.53
C GLU A 148 -3.55 18.67 32.34
N ALA A 149 -3.83 18.22 31.12
CA ALA A 149 -5.02 17.45 30.80
C ALA A 149 -5.05 16.09 31.51
N ILE A 150 -3.94 15.34 31.46
CA ILE A 150 -3.87 13.97 32.02
C ILE A 150 -3.31 13.94 33.45
N LYS A 151 -2.90 15.09 34.01
CA LYS A 151 -2.27 15.22 35.34
C LYS A 151 -0.99 14.41 35.49
N GLN A 152 -0.19 14.37 34.43
CA GLN A 152 1.11 13.71 34.36
C GLN A 152 2.14 14.67 33.77
N THR A 153 3.18 15.05 34.50
CA THR A 153 4.16 16.03 34.01
C THR A 153 5.29 15.40 33.19
N ILE A 154 5.64 14.15 33.50
CA ILE A 154 6.75 13.43 32.89
C ILE A 154 6.32 12.04 32.44
N ALA A 155 6.95 11.51 31.39
CA ALA A 155 6.79 10.14 30.95
C ALA A 155 8.15 9.44 30.76
N PRO A 156 8.28 8.14 31.08
CA PRO A 156 9.47 7.38 30.76
C PRO A 156 9.73 7.38 29.24
N PHE A 157 10.96 7.68 28.83
CA PHE A 157 11.39 7.73 27.44
C PHE A 157 12.66 6.90 27.25
N GLY A 158 12.68 5.99 26.27
CA GLY A 158 13.86 5.18 25.97
C GLY A 158 13.55 3.71 25.77
N ASP A 159 14.56 2.85 25.92
CA ASP A 159 14.51 1.43 25.58
C ASP A 159 14.28 0.55 26.82
N ALA A 160 13.01 0.19 27.05
CA ALA A 160 12.56 -0.63 28.18
C ALA A 160 11.34 -1.49 27.81
N CYS A 161 11.03 -2.48 28.65
CA CYS A 161 9.77 -3.22 28.60
C CYS A 161 8.76 -2.70 29.63
N LEU A 162 7.51 -3.13 29.50
CA LEU A 162 6.51 -3.02 30.57
C LEU A 162 6.49 -4.32 31.37
N THR A 163 6.47 -4.23 32.69
CA THR A 163 6.28 -5.37 33.59
C THR A 163 5.01 -5.21 34.39
N PHE A 164 4.02 -6.04 34.09
CA PHE A 164 2.76 -6.17 34.82
C PHE A 164 2.95 -7.11 36.00
N LEU A 165 1.93 -7.25 36.85
CA LEU A 165 1.96 -8.18 38.00
C LEU A 165 2.07 -9.64 37.58
N ASP A 166 1.66 -9.95 36.35
CA ASP A 166 1.52 -11.30 35.84
C ASP A 166 2.35 -11.56 34.58
N THR A 167 2.58 -10.59 33.70
CA THR A 167 3.33 -10.75 32.44
C THR A 167 4.26 -9.58 32.13
N SER A 168 5.01 -9.65 31.04
CA SER A 168 5.83 -8.55 30.53
C SER A 168 5.73 -8.42 29.02
N LEU A 169 5.81 -7.16 28.56
CA LEU A 169 5.60 -6.77 27.18
C LEU A 169 6.78 -5.94 26.68
N GLY A 170 7.36 -6.35 25.56
CA GLY A 170 8.42 -5.65 24.85
C GLY A 170 7.91 -5.05 23.55
N ILE A 171 8.64 -4.06 23.05
CA ILE A 171 8.26 -3.28 21.88
C ILE A 171 9.34 -3.44 20.81
N GLU A 172 8.90 -3.76 19.61
CA GLU A 172 9.64 -3.61 18.37
C GLU A 172 8.90 -2.62 17.46
N THR A 173 9.59 -2.01 16.50
CA THR A 173 8.96 -1.16 15.49
C THR A 173 9.47 -1.50 14.10
N CYS A 174 8.57 -1.97 13.23
CA CYS A 174 8.82 -2.28 11.82
C CYS A 174 10.16 -2.97 11.53
N GLU A 175 11.12 -2.21 11.00
CA GLU A 175 12.45 -2.64 10.55
C GLU A 175 13.23 -3.42 11.62
N GLU A 176 12.98 -3.15 12.90
CA GLU A 176 13.66 -3.83 14.01
C GLU A 176 13.56 -5.37 13.94
N LEU A 177 12.42 -5.92 13.47
CA LEU A 177 12.22 -7.35 13.23
C LEU A 177 13.17 -7.92 12.16
N PHE A 178 13.54 -7.11 11.17
CA PHE A 178 14.32 -7.52 10.00
C PHE A 178 15.83 -7.42 10.25
N THR A 179 16.23 -6.76 11.34
CA THR A 179 17.64 -6.60 11.69
C THR A 179 18.27 -7.94 12.15
N PRO A 180 19.57 -8.18 11.90
CA PRO A 180 20.24 -9.43 12.31
C PRO A 180 20.23 -9.70 13.83
N LEU A 181 20.22 -8.63 14.63
CA LEU A 181 20.17 -8.68 16.09
C LEU A 181 18.86 -8.03 16.57
N SER A 182 17.73 -8.58 16.13
CA SER A 182 16.41 -8.04 16.43
C SER A 182 16.16 -7.94 17.95
N PRO A 183 15.54 -6.85 18.45
CA PRO A 183 15.32 -6.64 19.87
C PRO A 183 14.58 -7.78 20.60
N HIS A 184 13.61 -8.45 19.95
CA HIS A 184 12.81 -9.51 20.57
C HIS A 184 13.67 -10.67 21.09
N ILE A 185 14.82 -10.96 20.47
CA ILE A 185 15.73 -12.02 20.93
C ILE A 185 16.23 -11.69 22.34
N ALA A 186 16.74 -10.48 22.50
CA ALA A 186 17.30 -9.99 23.76
C ALA A 186 16.21 -9.81 24.82
N LEU A 187 15.00 -9.40 24.42
CA LEU A 187 13.83 -9.28 25.29
C LEU A 187 13.34 -10.65 25.77
N ALA A 188 13.23 -11.64 24.86
CA ALA A 188 12.77 -12.99 25.18
C ALA A 188 13.70 -13.71 26.15
N LEU A 189 15.01 -13.60 25.95
CA LEU A 189 16.02 -14.17 26.85
C LEU A 189 15.96 -13.56 28.27
N ARG A 190 15.36 -12.37 28.42
CA ARG A 190 15.11 -11.69 29.70
C ARG A 190 13.70 -11.91 30.23
N GLY A 191 12.96 -12.85 29.67
CA GLY A 191 11.65 -13.27 30.17
C GLY A 191 10.46 -12.50 29.62
N VAL A 192 10.64 -11.57 28.68
CA VAL A 192 9.52 -10.89 28.00
C VAL A 192 8.65 -11.91 27.27
N GLU A 193 7.35 -11.96 27.53
CA GLU A 193 6.43 -12.96 26.98
C GLU A 193 5.69 -12.47 25.74
N ILE A 194 5.40 -11.16 25.67
CA ILE A 194 4.63 -10.52 24.60
C ILE A 194 5.51 -9.50 23.88
N PHE A 195 5.52 -9.56 22.55
CA PHE A 195 6.19 -8.61 21.68
C PHE A 195 5.16 -7.92 20.80
N ILE A 196 5.22 -6.60 20.74
CA ILE A 196 4.37 -5.80 19.83
C ILE A 196 5.24 -5.19 18.74
N ASN A 197 4.71 -5.11 17.53
CA ASN A 197 5.34 -4.47 16.40
C ASN A 197 4.31 -3.65 15.61
N GLY A 198 4.40 -2.32 15.73
CA GLY A 198 3.72 -1.40 14.82
C GLY A 198 4.58 -1.18 13.57
N SER A 199 3.97 -1.30 12.38
CA SER A 199 4.66 -1.20 11.09
C SER A 199 3.99 -0.24 10.11
N GLY A 200 4.81 0.31 9.21
CA GLY A 200 4.42 0.95 7.94
C GLY A 200 5.05 0.24 6.75
N SER A 201 4.76 -1.06 6.57
CA SER A 201 5.38 -1.88 5.52
C SER A 201 4.53 -1.90 4.24
N HIS A 202 5.05 -1.29 3.17
CA HIS A 202 4.36 -1.22 1.88
C HIS A 202 4.31 -2.56 1.13
N HIS A 203 3.38 -2.71 0.20
CA HIS A 203 3.25 -3.83 -0.73
C HIS A 203 4.50 -3.94 -1.61
N GLN A 204 4.97 -5.16 -1.77
CA GLN A 204 5.88 -5.52 -2.85
C GLN A 204 5.41 -6.88 -3.35
N LEU A 205 5.23 -6.98 -4.67
CA LEU A 205 4.72 -8.19 -5.31
C LEU A 205 5.50 -9.42 -4.83
N ARG A 206 4.79 -10.43 -4.29
CA ARG A 206 5.33 -11.69 -3.74
C ARG A 206 6.13 -11.55 -2.44
N LYS A 207 6.11 -10.42 -1.72
CA LYS A 207 6.95 -10.24 -0.51
C LYS A 207 6.35 -10.86 0.76
N LEU A 208 5.02 -11.00 0.87
CA LEU A 208 4.35 -11.31 2.14
C LEU A 208 4.91 -12.55 2.86
N HIS A 209 5.26 -13.61 2.12
CA HIS A 209 5.86 -14.83 2.69
C HIS A 209 7.09 -14.55 3.56
N LYS A 210 8.00 -13.66 3.12
CA LYS A 210 9.20 -13.30 3.88
C LYS A 210 8.85 -12.66 5.22
N ARG A 211 7.84 -11.77 5.22
CA ARG A 211 7.38 -11.09 6.44
C ARG A 211 6.80 -12.12 7.43
N LEU A 212 5.91 -12.99 6.97
CA LEU A 212 5.27 -14.00 7.83
C LEU A 212 6.27 -15.06 8.32
N GLU A 213 7.25 -15.45 7.51
CA GLU A 213 8.35 -16.31 7.94
C GLU A 213 9.17 -15.70 9.07
N LEU A 214 9.49 -14.40 9.00
CA LEU A 214 10.20 -13.71 10.07
C LEU A 214 9.38 -13.61 11.35
N ILE A 215 8.08 -13.29 11.26
CA ILE A 215 7.19 -13.23 12.43
C ILE A 215 7.05 -14.61 13.09
N ARG A 216 6.90 -15.67 12.29
CA ARG A 216 6.89 -17.05 12.80
C ARG A 216 8.23 -17.41 13.43
N ALA A 217 9.35 -17.08 12.79
CA ALA A 217 10.68 -17.37 13.32
C ALA A 217 10.96 -16.61 14.64
N ALA A 218 10.46 -15.37 14.76
CA ALA A 218 10.65 -14.53 15.94
C ALA A 218 10.12 -15.19 17.22
N THR A 219 9.00 -15.91 17.16
CA THR A 219 8.46 -16.66 18.31
C THR A 219 8.80 -18.14 18.28
N GLY A 220 9.04 -18.74 17.10
CA GLY A 220 9.39 -20.15 16.97
C GLY A 220 10.79 -20.49 17.49
N ARG A 221 11.68 -19.51 17.66
CA ARG A 221 13.02 -19.74 18.25
C ARG A 221 13.06 -19.53 19.75
N VAL A 222 12.39 -18.49 20.26
CA VAL A 222 12.51 -18.04 21.66
C VAL A 222 11.21 -18.16 22.46
N GLY A 223 10.12 -18.64 21.85
CA GLY A 223 8.79 -18.64 22.43
C GLY A 223 8.22 -17.25 22.64
N GLY A 224 6.92 -17.16 22.89
CA GLY A 224 6.21 -15.91 23.17
C GLY A 224 5.07 -15.63 22.20
N VAL A 225 4.45 -14.47 22.40
CA VAL A 225 3.35 -13.95 21.60
C VAL A 225 3.84 -12.74 20.82
N TYR A 226 3.62 -12.71 19.51
CA TYR A 226 4.01 -11.61 18.64
C TYR A 226 2.79 -10.99 17.99
N LEU A 227 2.56 -9.71 18.23
CA LEU A 227 1.51 -8.94 17.59
C LEU A 227 2.12 -8.01 16.54
N TYR A 228 1.68 -8.16 15.29
CA TYR A 228 2.08 -7.32 14.18
C TYR A 228 0.88 -6.48 13.73
N ALA A 229 1.02 -5.15 13.73
CA ALA A 229 0.05 -4.19 13.21
C ALA A 229 0.68 -3.46 12.02
N ASN A 230 -0.10 -3.15 10.99
CA ASN A 230 0.43 -2.49 9.81
C ASN A 230 -0.58 -1.50 9.22
N GLN A 231 -0.10 -0.47 8.54
CA GLN A 231 -0.96 0.38 7.73
C GLN A 231 -1.55 -0.44 6.57
N GLN A 232 -2.76 -0.11 6.11
CA GLN A 232 -3.39 -0.74 4.95
C GLN A 232 -4.09 0.31 4.08
N GLY A 233 -3.66 0.47 2.82
CA GLY A 233 -4.20 1.50 1.92
C GLY A 233 -3.13 2.44 1.37
N CYS A 234 -3.55 3.51 0.71
CA CYS A 234 -2.68 4.54 0.14
C CYS A 234 -2.72 5.83 0.96
N ASP A 235 -1.67 6.20 1.67
CA ASP A 235 -1.63 7.38 2.55
C ASP A 235 -1.25 8.70 1.86
N GLY A 236 -1.41 8.79 0.55
CA GLY A 236 -1.18 10.03 -0.22
C GLY A 236 0.02 9.98 -1.17
N GLY A 237 0.78 8.88 -1.17
CA GLY A 237 1.91 8.67 -2.07
C GLY A 237 1.70 7.56 -3.10
N ARG A 238 2.78 7.19 -3.79
CA ARG A 238 2.78 6.10 -4.78
C ARG A 238 2.71 4.69 -4.16
N LEU A 239 2.86 4.59 -2.84
CA LEU A 239 2.92 3.32 -2.13
C LEU A 239 1.53 2.88 -1.71
N TYR A 240 1.30 1.57 -1.75
CA TYR A 240 0.17 0.94 -1.09
C TYR A 240 0.70 0.14 0.10
N TYR A 241 0.15 0.35 1.29
CA TYR A 241 0.46 -0.45 2.47
C TYR A 241 -0.45 -1.67 2.50
N ASP A 242 0.13 -2.87 2.65
CA ASP A 242 -0.59 -4.13 2.42
C ASP A 242 -1.10 -4.79 3.69
N GLY A 243 -1.20 -4.06 4.80
CA GLY A 243 -1.79 -4.59 6.02
C GLY A 243 -1.15 -5.92 6.45
N CYS A 244 -1.95 -6.98 6.44
CA CYS A 244 -1.58 -8.29 6.98
C CYS A 244 -1.11 -8.24 8.43
N ALA A 245 -1.78 -7.43 9.26
CA ALA A 245 -1.69 -7.57 10.71
C ALA A 245 -1.90 -9.03 11.11
N CYS A 246 -1.15 -9.53 12.08
CA CYS A 246 -1.25 -10.92 12.51
C CYS A 246 -0.83 -11.10 13.97
N ILE A 247 -1.25 -12.22 14.54
CA ILE A 247 -0.84 -12.65 15.87
C ILE A 247 -0.21 -14.03 15.74
N ALA A 248 1.01 -14.18 16.26
CA ALA A 248 1.73 -15.45 16.31
C ALA A 248 2.05 -15.87 17.75
N VAL A 249 2.01 -17.16 18.03
CA VAL A 249 2.31 -17.76 19.33
C VAL A 249 3.25 -18.93 19.10
N ASN A 250 4.46 -18.87 19.67
CA ASN A 250 5.45 -19.95 19.61
C ASN A 250 5.73 -20.51 18.19
N GLY A 251 5.66 -19.66 17.15
CA GLY A 251 5.89 -20.02 15.75
C GLY A 251 4.63 -20.27 14.91
N ASP A 252 3.47 -20.37 15.54
CA ASP A 252 2.18 -20.59 14.89
C ASP A 252 1.39 -19.29 14.76
N VAL A 253 0.84 -19.02 13.57
CA VAL A 253 -0.06 -17.89 13.36
C VAL A 253 -1.45 -18.29 13.84
N VAL A 254 -2.06 -17.48 14.70
CA VAL A 254 -3.39 -17.72 15.28
C VAL A 254 -4.45 -16.72 14.80
N ALA A 255 -4.01 -15.61 14.19
CA ALA A 255 -4.87 -14.66 13.51
C ALA A 255 -4.09 -13.98 12.37
N GLN A 256 -4.74 -13.78 11.21
CA GLN A 256 -4.17 -13.11 10.04
C GLN A 256 -5.24 -12.19 9.44
N GLY A 257 -4.87 -10.94 9.19
CA GLY A 257 -5.74 -9.93 8.57
C GLY A 257 -5.62 -9.90 7.06
N SER A 258 -6.45 -9.07 6.46
CA SER A 258 -6.50 -8.87 5.02
C SER A 258 -5.17 -8.30 4.51
N GLN A 259 -4.72 -8.71 3.33
CA GLN A 259 -3.63 -8.03 2.61
C GLN A 259 -4.16 -6.79 1.88
N PHE A 260 -5.27 -6.95 1.19
CA PHE A 260 -5.95 -5.90 0.44
C PHE A 260 -7.39 -5.78 0.92
N SER A 261 -7.81 -4.59 1.31
CA SER A 261 -9.19 -4.33 1.74
C SER A 261 -9.55 -2.87 1.48
N LEU A 262 -10.85 -2.59 1.34
CA LEU A 262 -11.36 -1.23 1.29
C LEU A 262 -11.75 -0.70 2.68
N ARG A 263 -11.71 -1.56 3.71
CA ARG A 263 -12.03 -1.20 5.09
C ARG A 263 -10.99 -0.23 5.64
N ASP A 264 -11.44 0.90 6.19
CA ASP A 264 -10.56 1.86 6.85
C ASP A 264 -10.02 1.33 8.19
N VAL A 265 -10.73 0.40 8.83
CA VAL A 265 -10.37 -0.22 10.11
C VAL A 265 -10.64 -1.72 10.07
N GLU A 266 -9.62 -2.54 10.35
CA GLU A 266 -9.77 -3.99 10.56
C GLU A 266 -9.06 -4.39 11.86
N VAL A 267 -9.82 -4.85 12.87
CA VAL A 267 -9.28 -5.33 14.15
C VAL A 267 -9.33 -6.85 14.25
N LEU A 268 -8.15 -7.44 14.47
CA LEU A 268 -7.98 -8.87 14.71
C LEU A 268 -7.79 -9.11 16.20
N THR A 269 -8.41 -10.16 16.73
CA THR A 269 -8.22 -10.58 18.12
C THR A 269 -7.88 -12.05 18.22
N ALA A 270 -7.04 -12.41 19.19
CA ALA A 270 -6.78 -13.78 19.58
C ALA A 270 -6.83 -13.90 21.11
N CYS A 271 -7.24 -15.06 21.60
CA CYS A 271 -7.06 -15.44 22.99
C CYS A 271 -5.82 -16.33 23.08
N VAL A 272 -4.86 -16.01 23.95
CA VAL A 272 -3.60 -16.74 24.07
C VAL A 272 -3.37 -17.13 25.53
N ASP A 273 -2.75 -18.29 25.75
CA ASP A 273 -2.41 -18.78 27.09
C ASP A 273 -0.92 -18.59 27.35
N LEU A 274 -0.57 -17.70 28.27
CA LEU A 274 0.81 -17.42 28.62
C LEU A 274 1.49 -18.59 29.34
N ASP A 275 0.74 -19.52 29.94
CA ASP A 275 1.31 -20.75 30.50
C ASP A 275 1.94 -21.63 29.39
N THR A 276 1.40 -21.58 28.17
CA THR A 276 1.96 -22.30 27.02
C THR A 276 3.29 -21.70 26.55
N VAL A 277 3.48 -20.39 26.69
CA VAL A 277 4.77 -19.73 26.43
C VAL A 277 5.81 -20.19 27.43
N ALA A 278 5.48 -20.16 28.72
CA ALA A 278 6.36 -20.63 29.78
C ALA A 278 6.74 -22.11 29.59
N SER A 279 5.76 -22.96 29.26
CA SER A 279 5.99 -24.38 28.96
C SER A 279 6.89 -24.58 27.74
N TYR A 280 6.62 -23.88 26.64
CA TYR A 280 7.41 -23.93 25.40
C TYR A 280 8.87 -23.57 25.66
N ARG A 281 9.11 -22.46 26.35
CA ARG A 281 10.46 -22.02 26.74
C ARG A 281 11.14 -23.02 27.69
N GLY A 282 10.37 -23.55 28.64
CA GLY A 282 10.84 -24.54 29.62
C GLY A 282 11.31 -25.85 28.98
N ALA A 283 10.75 -26.23 27.83
CA ALA A 283 11.13 -27.42 27.07
C ALA A 283 12.45 -27.25 26.27
N ILE A 284 12.87 -26.02 25.97
CA ILE A 284 14.05 -25.74 25.13
C ILE A 284 15.27 -25.51 26.01
N SER A 285 16.12 -26.54 26.18
CA SER A 285 17.26 -26.46 27.11
C SER A 285 18.28 -25.38 26.76
N SER A 286 18.56 -25.17 25.46
CA SER A 286 19.52 -24.15 25.00
C SER A 286 19.05 -22.72 25.26
N LEU A 287 17.73 -22.47 25.17
CA LEU A 287 17.14 -21.18 25.49
C LEU A 287 17.30 -20.87 26.97
N ARG A 288 16.99 -21.83 27.85
CA ARG A 288 17.13 -21.69 29.30
C ARG A 288 18.56 -21.34 29.69
N GLU A 289 19.53 -21.97 29.05
CA GLU A 289 20.93 -21.69 29.36
C GLU A 289 21.38 -20.31 28.91
N GLN A 290 20.93 -19.83 27.75
CA GLN A 290 21.26 -18.45 27.34
C GLN A 290 20.52 -17.40 28.19
N ALA A 291 19.30 -17.70 28.63
CA ALA A 291 18.50 -16.83 29.48
C ALA A 291 19.08 -16.69 30.89
N SER A 292 19.69 -17.76 31.44
CA SER A 292 20.29 -17.75 32.78
C SER A 292 21.44 -16.73 32.95
N GLN A 293 22.05 -16.34 31.82
CA GLN A 293 23.21 -15.45 31.77
C GLN A 293 22.83 -13.98 31.50
N GLN A 294 21.56 -13.67 31.25
CA GLN A 294 21.17 -12.30 30.86
C GLN A 294 21.05 -11.37 32.06
N PRO A 295 21.54 -10.11 31.95
CA PRO A 295 21.27 -9.10 32.96
C PRO A 295 19.79 -8.67 32.93
N PRO A 296 19.25 -8.13 34.04
CA PRO A 296 17.90 -7.57 34.07
C PRO A 296 17.69 -6.50 33.00
N LEU A 297 16.49 -6.44 32.44
CA LEU A 297 16.08 -5.37 31.52
C LEU A 297 15.58 -4.15 32.31
N PRO A 298 15.88 -2.92 31.88
CA PRO A 298 15.08 -1.75 32.29
C PRO A 298 13.60 -2.01 32.02
N SER A 299 12.77 -1.72 33.03
CA SER A 299 11.33 -1.96 32.95
C SER A 299 10.55 -0.86 33.65
N VAL A 300 9.41 -0.48 33.06
CA VAL A 300 8.39 0.31 33.73
C VAL A 300 7.42 -0.65 34.40
N LYS A 301 7.35 -0.60 35.73
CA LYS A 301 6.45 -1.45 36.52
C LYS A 301 5.03 -0.90 36.44
N VAL A 302 4.09 -1.75 36.07
CA VAL A 302 2.66 -1.43 35.98
C VAL A 302 1.94 -2.25 37.04
N ASN A 303 1.34 -1.58 38.02
CA ASN A 303 0.59 -2.23 39.10
C ASN A 303 -0.81 -2.66 38.64
N ALA A 304 -0.85 -3.55 37.65
CA ALA A 304 -2.07 -4.12 37.09
C ALA A 304 -1.80 -5.55 36.60
N TYR A 305 -2.84 -6.36 36.52
CA TYR A 305 -2.83 -7.62 35.78
C TYR A 305 -3.19 -7.33 34.34
N LEU A 306 -2.42 -7.86 33.38
CA LEU A 306 -2.78 -7.76 31.98
C LEU A 306 -3.70 -8.91 31.58
N SER A 307 -3.52 -10.12 32.12
CA SER A 307 -4.56 -11.15 32.05
C SER A 307 -5.76 -10.68 32.86
N GLY A 308 -6.94 -10.66 32.24
CA GLY A 308 -8.16 -10.33 32.97
C GLY A 308 -8.36 -11.34 34.10
N VAL A 309 -8.51 -10.87 35.33
CA VAL A 309 -8.86 -11.73 36.49
C VAL A 309 -10.34 -12.07 36.39
N ASP A 310 -10.75 -12.80 35.35
CA ASP A 310 -12.09 -13.35 35.26
C ASP A 310 -11.99 -14.87 35.42
N GLU A 311 -12.40 -15.34 36.60
CA GLU A 311 -12.47 -16.76 36.99
C GLU A 311 -13.49 -17.56 36.14
N LYS A 312 -14.18 -16.89 35.23
CA LYS A 312 -15.10 -17.50 34.28
C LYS A 312 -14.29 -18.11 33.13
N TYR A 313 -14.13 -19.43 33.16
CA TYR A 313 -13.60 -20.29 32.09
C TYR A 313 -14.44 -20.24 30.79
N THR A 314 -14.77 -19.06 30.27
CA THR A 314 -15.65 -18.88 29.11
C THR A 314 -14.90 -18.75 27.79
N TYR A 315 -13.56 -18.75 27.81
CA TYR A 315 -12.72 -18.59 26.62
C TYR A 315 -11.67 -19.69 26.53
N PHE A 316 -11.35 -20.08 25.30
CA PHE A 316 -10.29 -21.03 24.97
C PHE A 316 -9.20 -20.34 24.14
N PRO A 317 -7.94 -20.80 24.22
CA PRO A 317 -6.88 -20.32 23.34
C PRO A 317 -7.29 -20.45 21.86
N SER A 318 -6.97 -19.44 21.07
CA SER A 318 -7.13 -19.47 19.62
C SER A 318 -6.23 -20.55 19.03
N PHE A 319 -6.79 -21.34 18.12
CA PHE A 319 -6.05 -22.40 17.44
C PHE A 319 -5.16 -21.83 16.32
N PRO A 320 -4.03 -22.49 16.02
CA PRO A 320 -3.25 -22.20 14.82
C PRO A 320 -4.11 -22.23 13.55
N ILE A 321 -3.85 -21.29 12.64
CA ILE A 321 -4.48 -21.22 11.32
C ILE A 321 -3.47 -21.48 10.21
N GLU A 322 -3.97 -21.99 9.08
CA GLU A 322 -3.18 -22.03 7.85
C GLU A 322 -3.01 -20.61 7.30
N VAL A 323 -1.76 -20.22 7.08
CA VAL A 323 -1.43 -18.91 6.51
C VAL A 323 -1.85 -18.87 5.05
N LYS A 324 -2.65 -17.87 4.69
CA LYS A 324 -3.10 -17.66 3.32
C LYS A 324 -2.21 -16.65 2.60
N TYR A 325 -1.86 -16.97 1.37
CA TYR A 325 -1.14 -16.10 0.45
C TYR A 325 -1.95 -15.90 -0.81
N HIS A 326 -1.90 -14.69 -1.36
CA HIS A 326 -2.42 -14.43 -2.69
C HIS A 326 -1.47 -14.96 -3.76
N LEU A 327 -2.05 -15.40 -4.87
CA LEU A 327 -1.29 -15.62 -6.11
C LEU A 327 -0.75 -14.28 -6.62
N PRO A 328 0.35 -14.25 -7.37
CA PRO A 328 0.86 -13.00 -7.94
C PRO A 328 -0.17 -12.24 -8.79
N GLU A 329 -1.01 -12.96 -9.53
CA GLU A 329 -2.09 -12.39 -10.34
C GLU A 329 -3.21 -11.79 -9.47
N GLU A 330 -3.48 -12.38 -8.30
CA GLU A 330 -4.39 -11.81 -7.30
C GLU A 330 -3.80 -10.56 -6.63
N GLU A 331 -2.51 -10.57 -6.31
CA GLU A 331 -1.83 -9.37 -5.79
C GLU A 331 -1.90 -8.20 -6.79
N ILE A 332 -1.74 -8.49 -8.10
CA ILE A 332 -1.89 -7.50 -9.18
C ILE A 332 -3.33 -7.03 -9.34
N ALA A 333 -4.31 -7.91 -9.12
CA ALA A 333 -5.72 -7.56 -9.17
C ALA A 333 -6.11 -6.64 -8.00
N PHE A 334 -5.77 -7.03 -6.78
CA PHE A 334 -6.32 -6.42 -5.57
C PHE A 334 -5.52 -5.24 -5.05
N GLY A 335 -4.18 -5.29 -5.07
CA GLY A 335 -3.35 -4.20 -4.55
C GLY A 335 -3.55 -2.90 -5.32
N PRO A 336 -3.26 -2.87 -6.63
CA PRO A 336 -3.54 -1.73 -7.49
C PRO A 336 -5.01 -1.29 -7.48
N ALA A 337 -5.98 -2.21 -7.36
CA ALA A 337 -7.40 -1.85 -7.27
C ALA A 337 -7.73 -1.07 -5.98
N CYS A 338 -7.29 -1.57 -4.82
CA CYS A 338 -7.47 -0.85 -3.55
C CYS A 338 -6.71 0.50 -3.56
N TRP A 339 -5.52 0.54 -4.17
CA TRP A 339 -4.77 1.79 -4.33
C TRP A 339 -5.51 2.82 -5.19
N LEU A 340 -6.10 2.40 -6.31
CA LEU A 340 -6.93 3.28 -7.14
C LEU A 340 -8.17 3.78 -6.39
N TRP A 341 -8.80 2.93 -5.58
CA TRP A 341 -9.95 3.35 -4.76
C TRP A 341 -9.59 4.46 -3.78
N ASP A 342 -8.48 4.29 -3.05
CA ASP A 342 -8.00 5.31 -2.12
C ASP A 342 -7.62 6.61 -2.82
N TYR A 343 -6.93 6.53 -3.97
CA TYR A 343 -6.63 7.71 -4.78
C TYR A 343 -7.91 8.43 -5.24
N LEU A 344 -8.90 7.68 -5.72
CA LEU A 344 -10.15 8.25 -6.22
C LEU A 344 -10.92 8.95 -5.11
N ARG A 345 -11.13 8.26 -3.98
CA ARG A 345 -11.95 8.80 -2.89
C ARG A 345 -11.28 9.99 -2.17
N ARG A 346 -9.93 10.03 -2.11
CA ARG A 346 -9.15 11.08 -1.43
C ARG A 346 -8.81 12.28 -2.33
N SER A 347 -8.77 12.12 -3.65
CA SER A 347 -8.41 13.21 -4.59
C SER A 347 -9.53 14.21 -4.86
N GLY A 348 -10.77 13.87 -4.55
CA GLY A 348 -11.94 14.66 -4.95
C GLY A 348 -12.35 14.47 -6.42
N ALA A 349 -11.67 13.58 -7.17
CA ALA A 349 -12.09 13.20 -8.50
C ALA A 349 -13.40 12.39 -8.50
N THR A 350 -14.04 12.33 -9.66
CA THR A 350 -15.35 11.67 -9.85
C THR A 350 -15.27 10.41 -10.71
N GLY A 351 -14.07 10.04 -11.10
CA GLY A 351 -13.80 8.83 -11.86
C GLY A 351 -12.44 8.85 -12.53
N PHE A 352 -12.28 7.95 -13.49
CA PHE A 352 -11.08 7.74 -14.27
C PHE A 352 -11.33 7.91 -15.77
N LEU A 353 -10.31 8.39 -16.48
CA LEU A 353 -10.23 8.31 -17.93
C LEU A 353 -9.01 7.46 -18.33
N LEU A 354 -9.24 6.44 -19.14
CA LEU A 354 -8.18 5.59 -19.68
C LEU A 354 -8.13 5.62 -21.22
N PRO A 355 -7.00 6.04 -21.81
CA PRO A 355 -6.67 5.74 -23.21
C PRO A 355 -6.55 4.22 -23.42
N LEU A 356 -7.61 3.60 -23.93
CA LEU A 356 -7.70 2.15 -24.10
C LEU A 356 -7.31 1.77 -25.53
N SER A 357 -6.13 1.18 -25.71
CA SER A 357 -5.58 0.82 -27.02
C SER A 357 -6.01 -0.56 -27.54
N GLY A 358 -6.59 -1.42 -26.69
CA GLY A 358 -6.86 -2.82 -27.04
C GLY A 358 -5.60 -3.71 -27.04
N GLY A 359 -4.49 -3.19 -26.51
CA GLY A 359 -3.27 -3.93 -26.21
C GLY A 359 -3.20 -4.37 -24.74
N ALA A 360 -2.21 -5.20 -24.40
CA ALA A 360 -2.10 -5.86 -23.10
C ALA A 360 -2.09 -4.90 -21.90
N ASP A 361 -1.35 -3.79 -21.97
CA ASP A 361 -1.11 -2.95 -20.79
C ASP A 361 -2.32 -2.10 -20.43
N SER A 362 -2.87 -1.37 -21.40
CA SER A 362 -4.10 -0.59 -21.18
C SER A 362 -5.27 -1.49 -20.80
N SER A 363 -5.33 -2.70 -21.34
CA SER A 363 -6.34 -3.69 -20.95
C SER A 363 -6.14 -4.23 -19.52
N SER A 364 -4.89 -4.32 -19.06
CA SER A 364 -4.58 -4.67 -17.67
C SER A 364 -5.05 -3.59 -16.71
N VAL A 365 -4.80 -2.30 -17.04
CA VAL A 365 -5.31 -1.16 -16.27
C VAL A 365 -6.84 -1.18 -16.22
N ALA A 366 -7.50 -1.41 -17.35
CA ALA A 366 -8.95 -1.51 -17.40
C ALA A 366 -9.49 -2.66 -16.52
N ALA A 367 -8.85 -3.82 -16.56
CA ALA A 367 -9.23 -4.96 -15.72
C ALA A 367 -9.06 -4.67 -14.23
N ILE A 368 -8.01 -3.94 -13.83
CA ILE A 368 -7.79 -3.50 -12.44
C ILE A 368 -8.88 -2.52 -12.01
N VAL A 369 -9.26 -1.54 -12.84
CA VAL A 369 -10.39 -0.63 -12.54
C VAL A 369 -11.71 -1.41 -12.41
N GLY A 370 -11.92 -2.39 -13.28
CA GLY A 370 -13.07 -3.31 -13.17
C GLY A 370 -13.04 -4.11 -11.87
N CYS A 371 -11.88 -4.62 -11.46
CA CYS A 371 -11.71 -5.33 -10.18
C CYS A 371 -12.02 -4.39 -9.00
N MET A 372 -11.55 -3.15 -9.03
CA MET A 372 -11.89 -2.12 -8.03
C MET A 372 -13.40 -1.94 -7.92
N CYS A 373 -14.12 -1.82 -9.04
CA CYS A 373 -15.58 -1.68 -9.02
C CYS A 373 -16.26 -2.91 -8.39
N GLN A 374 -15.78 -4.12 -8.69
CA GLN A 374 -16.29 -5.35 -8.06
C GLN A 374 -16.05 -5.38 -6.55
N LEU A 375 -14.87 -4.92 -6.08
CA LEU A 375 -14.55 -4.81 -4.65
C LEU A 375 -15.43 -3.78 -3.94
N VAL A 376 -15.66 -2.61 -4.55
CA VAL A 376 -16.51 -1.55 -4.01
C VAL A 376 -17.94 -2.05 -3.83
N VAL A 377 -18.53 -2.62 -4.87
CA VAL A 377 -19.90 -3.14 -4.81
C VAL A 377 -20.01 -4.28 -3.78
N ARG A 378 -19.01 -5.16 -3.69
CA ARG A 378 -18.99 -6.19 -2.65
C ARG A 378 -19.00 -5.57 -1.25
N ALA A 379 -18.12 -4.60 -0.97
CA ALA A 379 -18.06 -3.94 0.33
C ALA A 379 -19.35 -3.19 0.67
N VAL A 380 -20.00 -2.56 -0.33
CA VAL A 380 -21.32 -1.94 -0.19
C VAL A 380 -22.37 -2.98 0.24
N LEU A 381 -22.42 -4.12 -0.44
CA LEU A 381 -23.36 -5.21 -0.12
C LEU A 381 -23.06 -5.88 1.23
N GLU A 382 -21.79 -5.88 1.67
CA GLU A 382 -21.36 -6.34 2.99
C GLU A 382 -21.67 -5.34 4.12
N GLY A 383 -22.14 -4.14 3.80
CA GLY A 383 -22.54 -3.14 4.79
C GLY A 383 -21.41 -2.24 5.29
N ASP A 384 -20.37 -1.99 4.50
CA ASP A 384 -19.31 -1.05 4.88
C ASP A 384 -19.78 0.41 4.70
N ASP A 385 -20.15 1.06 5.81
CA ASP A 385 -20.69 2.43 5.83
C ASP A 385 -19.78 3.46 5.13
N GLN A 386 -18.46 3.34 5.28
CA GLN A 386 -17.52 4.29 4.68
C GLN A 386 -17.46 4.11 3.16
N VAL A 387 -17.36 2.86 2.69
CA VAL A 387 -17.36 2.56 1.25
C VAL A 387 -18.71 2.93 0.63
N GLN A 388 -19.83 2.72 1.32
CA GLN A 388 -21.15 3.16 0.88
C GLN A 388 -21.21 4.67 0.69
N SER A 389 -20.78 5.44 1.70
CA SER A 389 -20.76 6.91 1.62
C SER A 389 -19.88 7.41 0.48
N ASP A 390 -18.69 6.81 0.29
CA ASP A 390 -17.78 7.19 -0.79
C ASP A 390 -18.31 6.79 -2.17
N ALA A 391 -18.91 5.61 -2.30
CA ALA A 391 -19.48 5.13 -3.56
C ALA A 391 -20.68 5.97 -4.01
N LEU A 392 -21.55 6.36 -3.08
CA LEU A 392 -22.66 7.29 -3.35
C LEU A 392 -22.15 8.64 -3.86
N ARG A 393 -21.18 9.22 -3.15
CA ARG A 393 -20.57 10.52 -3.50
C ARG A 393 -19.87 10.49 -4.86
N ILE A 394 -19.03 9.49 -5.11
CA ILE A 394 -18.21 9.39 -6.31
C ILE A 394 -19.07 8.99 -7.53
N GLY A 395 -19.98 8.05 -7.34
CA GLY A 395 -20.93 7.62 -8.38
C GLY A 395 -22.00 8.67 -8.71
N GLN A 396 -22.19 9.65 -7.81
CA GLN A 396 -23.20 10.71 -7.91
C GLN A 396 -24.58 10.09 -8.17
N TYR A 397 -25.08 9.36 -7.18
CA TYR A 397 -26.43 8.82 -7.14
C TYR A 397 -27.40 9.87 -6.60
N ASP A 398 -28.57 9.98 -7.23
CA ASP A 398 -29.55 11.03 -6.91
C ASP A 398 -30.51 10.64 -5.76
N ASP A 399 -30.73 9.33 -5.54
CA ASP A 399 -31.76 8.80 -4.63
C ASP A 399 -31.20 7.96 -3.45
N ASP A 400 -29.95 8.19 -3.05
CA ASP A 400 -29.22 7.36 -2.05
C ASP A 400 -29.20 5.85 -2.39
N SER A 401 -29.51 5.49 -3.64
CA SER A 401 -29.49 4.11 -4.11
C SER A 401 -28.05 3.59 -4.11
N LEU A 402 -27.80 2.55 -3.32
CA LEU A 402 -26.48 1.93 -3.24
C LEU A 402 -26.17 1.15 -4.52
N PRO A 403 -24.91 1.18 -5.01
CA PRO A 403 -24.51 0.36 -6.14
C PRO A 403 -24.59 -1.13 -5.80
N ASP A 404 -25.29 -1.90 -6.62
CA ASP A 404 -25.43 -3.36 -6.51
C ASP A 404 -24.86 -4.13 -7.72
N ASP A 405 -24.59 -3.44 -8.84
CA ASP A 405 -23.93 -3.98 -10.03
C ASP A 405 -22.59 -3.28 -10.29
N PRO A 406 -21.46 -4.03 -10.33
CA PRO A 406 -20.15 -3.48 -10.67
C PRO A 406 -20.10 -2.79 -12.04
N LYS A 407 -20.88 -3.25 -13.03
CA LYS A 407 -20.87 -2.65 -14.37
C LYS A 407 -21.57 -1.30 -14.39
N GLU A 408 -22.71 -1.20 -13.71
CA GLU A 408 -23.41 0.06 -13.52
C GLU A 408 -22.50 1.07 -12.83
N PHE A 409 -21.84 0.68 -11.74
CA PHE A 409 -20.92 1.56 -11.03
C PHE A 409 -19.75 2.00 -11.94
N ALA A 410 -19.14 1.05 -12.67
CA ALA A 410 -18.10 1.36 -13.65
C ALA A 410 -18.58 2.34 -14.74
N SER A 411 -19.83 2.25 -15.19
CA SER A 411 -20.37 3.15 -16.22
C SER A 411 -20.38 4.62 -15.79
N ARG A 412 -20.53 4.85 -14.48
CA ARG A 412 -20.53 6.18 -13.87
C ARG A 412 -19.13 6.73 -13.74
N ILE A 413 -18.21 5.91 -13.23
CA ILE A 413 -16.90 6.38 -12.77
C ILE A 413 -15.75 6.06 -13.74
N PHE A 414 -15.98 5.28 -14.79
CA PHE A 414 -14.90 4.85 -15.69
C PHE A 414 -15.20 5.19 -17.15
N GLN A 415 -14.45 6.14 -17.67
CA GLN A 415 -14.44 6.51 -19.09
C GLN A 415 -13.23 5.87 -19.77
N THR A 416 -13.47 5.18 -20.88
CA THR A 416 -12.41 4.69 -21.76
C THR A 416 -12.49 5.39 -23.11
N VAL A 417 -11.33 5.58 -23.74
CA VAL A 417 -11.27 6.20 -25.07
C VAL A 417 -10.26 5.47 -25.95
N TYR A 418 -10.73 4.96 -27.08
CA TYR A 418 -9.89 4.43 -28.15
C TYR A 418 -9.61 5.53 -29.16
N MET A 419 -8.33 5.81 -29.41
CA MET A 419 -7.86 6.91 -30.27
C MET A 419 -7.09 6.35 -31.47
N GLY A 420 -7.85 5.88 -32.45
CA GLY A 420 -7.31 5.33 -33.69
C GLY A 420 -6.77 6.39 -34.63
N SER A 421 -5.82 6.01 -35.48
CA SER A 421 -5.42 6.74 -36.69
C SER A 421 -5.82 5.95 -37.93
N GLU A 422 -5.54 6.48 -39.11
CA GLU A 422 -5.69 5.80 -40.40
C GLU A 422 -4.94 4.46 -40.50
N ASN A 423 -3.95 4.25 -39.62
CA ASN A 423 -3.11 3.05 -39.57
C ASN A 423 -3.63 2.00 -38.57
N SER A 424 -4.61 2.34 -37.72
CA SER A 424 -5.07 1.44 -36.67
C SER A 424 -6.00 0.34 -37.21
N SER A 425 -5.82 -0.89 -36.73
CA SER A 425 -6.61 -2.03 -37.17
C SER A 425 -8.02 -2.06 -36.55
N GLU A 426 -9.00 -2.58 -37.30
CA GLU A 426 -10.35 -2.78 -36.74
C GLU A 426 -10.35 -3.80 -35.58
N ASN A 427 -9.34 -4.68 -35.54
CA ASN A 427 -9.17 -5.66 -34.47
C ASN A 427 -8.79 -5.01 -33.13
N THR A 428 -7.85 -4.06 -33.08
CA THR A 428 -7.49 -3.36 -31.84
C THR A 428 -8.67 -2.57 -31.28
N LYS A 429 -9.39 -1.87 -32.17
CA LYS A 429 -10.62 -1.15 -31.84
C LYS A 429 -11.70 -2.07 -31.26
N ARG A 430 -11.99 -3.20 -31.93
CA ARG A 430 -12.97 -4.19 -31.45
C ARG A 430 -12.61 -4.75 -30.08
N ARG A 431 -11.33 -5.06 -29.83
CA ARG A 431 -10.87 -5.57 -28.54
C ARG A 431 -11.07 -4.55 -27.42
N ALA A 432 -10.73 -3.28 -27.67
CA ALA A 432 -10.94 -2.18 -26.72
C ALA A 432 -12.43 -2.02 -26.37
N GLU A 433 -13.29 -1.98 -27.39
CA GLU A 433 -14.73 -1.84 -27.22
C GLU A 433 -15.35 -3.04 -26.48
N CYS A 434 -14.97 -4.26 -26.85
CA CYS A 434 -15.45 -5.48 -26.19
C CYS A 434 -15.10 -5.50 -24.70
N LEU A 435 -13.84 -5.18 -24.36
CA LEU A 435 -13.39 -5.13 -22.98
C LEU A 435 -14.11 -4.04 -22.19
N ALA A 436 -14.25 -2.83 -22.75
CA ALA A 436 -14.96 -1.73 -22.12
C ALA A 436 -16.40 -2.13 -21.79
N ASN A 437 -17.10 -2.78 -22.73
CA ASN A 437 -18.46 -3.28 -22.54
C ASN A 437 -18.54 -4.39 -21.47
N GLN A 438 -17.54 -5.27 -21.40
CA GLN A 438 -17.50 -6.33 -20.38
C GLN A 438 -17.34 -5.75 -18.97
N ILE A 439 -16.52 -4.72 -18.81
CA ILE A 439 -16.33 -4.00 -17.54
C ILE A 439 -17.53 -3.11 -17.20
N GLY A 440 -18.22 -2.59 -18.21
CA GLY A 440 -19.29 -1.59 -18.04
C GLY A 440 -18.80 -0.14 -18.17
N ALA A 441 -17.58 0.09 -18.65
CA ALA A 441 -17.04 1.43 -18.83
C ALA A 441 -17.79 2.19 -19.94
N SER A 442 -17.98 3.50 -19.76
CA SER A 442 -18.44 4.36 -20.86
C SER A 442 -17.31 4.50 -21.87
N HIS A 443 -17.55 4.13 -23.13
CA HIS A 443 -16.52 4.01 -24.16
C HIS A 443 -16.69 5.03 -25.28
N ILE A 444 -15.59 5.65 -25.73
CA ILE A 444 -15.55 6.54 -26.88
C ILE A 444 -14.56 5.98 -27.91
N ASN A 445 -15.02 5.88 -29.16
CA ASN A 445 -14.17 5.62 -30.32
C ASN A 445 -13.96 6.93 -31.08
N LEU A 446 -12.71 7.35 -31.27
CA LEU A 446 -12.37 8.56 -32.02
C LEU A 446 -11.22 8.32 -33.00
N LYS A 447 -11.22 9.09 -34.09
CA LYS A 447 -10.12 9.18 -35.05
C LYS A 447 -9.33 10.47 -34.82
N ILE A 448 -8.01 10.39 -34.69
CA ILE A 448 -7.15 11.55 -34.43
C ILE A 448 -6.67 12.24 -35.72
N ASP A 449 -6.92 11.65 -36.88
CA ASP A 449 -6.32 12.07 -38.16
C ASP A 449 -6.56 13.54 -38.47
N GLY A 450 -7.78 14.05 -38.22
CA GLY A 450 -8.08 15.47 -38.45
C GLY A 450 -7.23 16.43 -37.61
N VAL A 451 -6.91 16.06 -36.37
CA VAL A 451 -6.06 16.86 -35.46
C VAL A 451 -4.59 16.75 -35.90
N VAL A 452 -4.15 15.56 -36.26
CA VAL A 452 -2.79 15.30 -36.78
C VAL A 452 -2.57 16.09 -38.06
N SER A 453 -3.47 15.98 -39.04
CA SER A 453 -3.38 16.70 -40.32
C SER A 453 -3.32 18.21 -40.11
N SER A 454 -4.14 18.75 -39.20
CA SER A 454 -4.13 20.20 -38.90
C SER A 454 -2.76 20.67 -38.42
N LEU A 455 -2.10 19.89 -37.57
CA LEU A 455 -0.77 20.23 -37.07
C LEU A 455 0.32 20.06 -38.15
N LEU A 456 0.21 19.04 -39.00
CA LEU A 456 1.12 18.86 -40.14
C LEU A 456 0.96 19.98 -41.17
N SER A 457 -0.26 20.45 -41.43
CA SER A 457 -0.52 21.61 -42.27
C SER A 457 0.12 22.88 -41.70
N LEU A 458 0.05 23.08 -40.38
CA LEU A 458 0.75 24.19 -39.72
C LEU A 458 2.28 24.06 -39.88
N PHE A 459 2.85 22.88 -39.70
CA PHE A 459 4.28 22.65 -39.91
C PHE A 459 4.71 22.95 -41.35
N GLN A 460 3.91 22.50 -42.33
CA GLN A 460 4.14 22.79 -43.75
C GLN A 460 4.06 24.29 -44.04
N LEU A 461 3.07 24.99 -43.47
CA LEU A 461 2.90 26.42 -43.64
C LEU A 461 4.12 27.20 -43.12
N VAL A 462 4.68 26.80 -41.97
CA VAL A 462 5.80 27.49 -41.32
C VAL A 462 7.15 27.16 -41.98
N THR A 463 7.35 25.91 -42.41
CA THR A 463 8.67 25.43 -42.84
C THR A 463 8.81 25.21 -44.35
N GLY A 464 7.69 25.16 -45.08
CA GLY A 464 7.64 24.76 -46.48
C GLY A 464 7.92 23.27 -46.74
N LYS A 465 8.06 22.44 -45.70
CA LYS A 465 8.39 21.01 -45.81
C LYS A 465 7.25 20.12 -45.30
N VAL A 466 7.10 18.95 -45.91
CA VAL A 466 6.15 17.91 -45.50
C VAL A 466 6.95 16.68 -45.07
N PRO A 467 6.93 16.30 -43.77
CA PRO A 467 7.58 15.07 -43.33
C PRO A 467 6.87 13.84 -43.89
N ARG A 468 7.61 12.76 -44.15
CA ARG A 468 7.07 11.48 -44.64
C ARG A 468 7.40 10.33 -43.70
N PHE A 469 6.53 9.32 -43.66
CA PHE A 469 6.86 8.05 -42.99
C PHE A 469 8.01 7.35 -43.70
N LYS A 470 8.74 6.49 -42.97
CA LYS A 470 9.88 5.75 -43.52
C LYS A 470 9.47 4.83 -44.67
N VAL A 471 8.32 4.17 -44.53
CA VAL A 471 7.71 3.33 -45.59
C VAL A 471 7.39 4.12 -46.87
N ASP A 472 7.18 5.43 -46.76
CA ASP A 472 6.90 6.33 -47.88
C ASP A 472 8.15 7.14 -48.31
N GLY A 473 9.34 6.70 -47.92
CA GLY A 473 10.63 7.28 -48.31
C GLY A 473 11.09 8.49 -47.47
N GLY A 474 10.54 8.67 -46.27
CA GLY A 474 11.02 9.64 -45.28
C GLY A 474 12.29 9.18 -44.54
N THR A 475 13.00 10.13 -43.94
CA THR A 475 14.14 9.81 -43.05
C THR A 475 13.69 9.23 -41.72
N ASN A 476 14.61 8.60 -40.96
CA ASN A 476 14.31 8.13 -39.60
C ASN A 476 13.81 9.25 -38.68
N ALA A 477 14.34 10.47 -38.83
CA ALA A 477 13.92 11.63 -38.04
C ALA A 477 12.48 12.05 -38.33
N GLU A 478 12.09 12.08 -39.61
CA GLU A 478 10.71 12.35 -40.02
C GLU A 478 9.75 11.28 -39.49
N ASN A 479 10.11 10.01 -39.67
CA ASN A 479 9.30 8.88 -39.23
C ASN A 479 9.04 8.92 -37.71
N LEU A 480 10.09 9.11 -36.91
CA LEU A 480 9.98 9.20 -35.46
C LEU A 480 9.19 10.44 -35.03
N ALA A 481 9.36 11.59 -35.71
CA ALA A 481 8.60 12.79 -35.42
C ALA A 481 7.09 12.61 -35.68
N LEU A 482 6.73 11.93 -36.79
CA LEU A 482 5.35 11.60 -37.14
C LEU A 482 4.69 10.64 -36.15
N GLN A 483 5.42 9.64 -35.65
CA GLN A 483 4.92 8.75 -34.60
C GLN A 483 4.75 9.50 -33.27
N ASN A 484 5.76 10.26 -32.87
CA ASN A 484 5.74 11.03 -31.63
C ASN A 484 4.59 12.03 -31.58
N ILE A 485 4.28 12.68 -32.69
CA ILE A 485 3.23 13.71 -32.67
C ILE A 485 1.84 13.10 -32.53
N GLN A 486 1.57 11.95 -33.15
CA GLN A 486 0.36 11.18 -32.91
C GLN A 486 0.26 10.78 -31.43
N ALA A 487 1.36 10.28 -30.84
CA ALA A 487 1.39 9.87 -29.45
C ALA A 487 1.11 11.03 -28.47
N ARG A 488 1.69 12.21 -28.70
CA ARG A 488 1.45 13.40 -27.85
C ARG A 488 0.03 13.96 -27.99
N LEU A 489 -0.51 13.97 -29.20
CA LEU A 489 -1.88 14.44 -29.42
C LEU A 489 -2.91 13.57 -28.70
N ARG A 490 -2.68 12.26 -28.61
CA ARG A 490 -3.52 11.37 -27.78
C ARG A 490 -3.53 11.79 -26.32
N MET A 491 -2.38 12.16 -25.75
CA MET A 491 -2.30 12.67 -24.38
C MET A 491 -3.12 13.97 -24.22
N VAL A 492 -2.95 14.93 -25.13
CA VAL A 492 -3.70 16.19 -25.10
C VAL A 492 -5.22 15.94 -25.12
N ILE A 493 -5.67 15.05 -26.01
CA ILE A 493 -7.08 14.66 -26.11
C ILE A 493 -7.56 13.99 -24.82
N ALA A 494 -6.78 13.08 -24.24
CA ALA A 494 -7.13 12.36 -23.01
C ALA A 494 -7.37 13.32 -21.85
N PHE A 495 -6.46 14.26 -21.60
CA PHE A 495 -6.62 15.27 -20.54
C PHE A 495 -7.77 16.24 -20.79
N PHE A 496 -7.98 16.63 -22.05
CA PHE A 496 -9.11 17.48 -22.43
C PHE A 496 -10.45 16.79 -22.15
N LEU A 497 -10.58 15.52 -22.53
CA LEU A 497 -11.75 14.71 -22.21
C LEU A 497 -11.89 14.51 -20.70
N ALA A 498 -10.81 14.21 -19.98
CA ALA A 498 -10.88 13.96 -18.54
C ALA A 498 -11.42 15.16 -17.75
N SER A 499 -11.12 16.37 -18.23
CA SER A 499 -11.57 17.62 -17.65
C SER A 499 -13.02 17.97 -17.99
N LEU A 500 -13.53 17.55 -19.16
CA LEU A 500 -14.83 18.00 -19.68
C LEU A 500 -15.89 16.90 -19.78
N MET A 501 -15.54 15.62 -19.70
CA MET A 501 -16.52 14.54 -19.78
C MET A 501 -17.57 14.59 -18.65
N PRO A 502 -17.23 14.91 -17.39
CA PRO A 502 -18.25 15.18 -16.38
C PRO A 502 -19.18 16.33 -16.78
N TRP A 503 -18.64 17.44 -17.27
CA TRP A 503 -19.43 18.58 -17.78
C TRP A 503 -20.37 18.19 -18.93
N VAL A 504 -19.90 17.38 -19.90
CA VAL A 504 -20.74 16.85 -21.00
C VAL A 504 -21.90 16.02 -20.45
N ARG A 505 -21.67 15.28 -19.36
CA ARG A 505 -22.69 14.49 -18.65
C ARG A 505 -23.54 15.31 -17.68
N LYS A 506 -23.36 16.64 -17.63
CA LYS A 506 -24.00 17.55 -16.66
C LYS A 506 -23.74 17.16 -15.21
N LYS A 507 -22.56 16.60 -14.95
CA LYS A 507 -22.06 16.20 -13.64
C LYS A 507 -20.89 17.09 -13.22
N PRO A 508 -20.78 17.50 -11.95
CA PRO A 508 -19.60 18.24 -11.47
C PRO A 508 -18.37 17.32 -11.39
N GLY A 509 -17.19 17.92 -11.27
CA GLY A 509 -15.94 17.22 -11.03
C GLY A 509 -15.08 17.00 -12.28
N PHE A 510 -14.07 16.17 -12.12
CA PHE A 510 -13.09 15.81 -13.14
C PHE A 510 -12.75 14.31 -13.04
N LEU A 511 -12.09 13.78 -14.07
CA LEU A 511 -11.59 12.41 -14.10
C LEU A 511 -10.07 12.40 -13.97
N LEU A 512 -9.51 11.41 -13.26
CA LEU A 512 -8.07 11.17 -13.24
C LEU A 512 -7.66 10.39 -14.50
N VAL A 513 -6.67 10.89 -15.23
CA VAL A 513 -6.10 10.19 -16.39
C VAL A 513 -5.22 9.05 -15.90
N LEU A 514 -5.51 7.84 -16.38
CA LEU A 514 -4.73 6.64 -16.09
C LEU A 514 -3.69 6.39 -17.19
N GLY A 515 -2.44 6.23 -16.77
CA GLY A 515 -1.35 5.77 -17.62
C GLY A 515 -1.28 4.25 -17.68
N SER A 516 -0.62 3.72 -18.71
CA SER A 516 -0.49 2.27 -18.92
C SER A 516 0.92 1.85 -19.33
N ALA A 517 1.95 2.60 -18.95
CA ALA A 517 3.34 2.18 -19.17
C ALA A 517 3.71 1.10 -18.12
N ASN A 518 4.32 0.00 -18.54
CA ASN A 518 4.84 -1.02 -17.62
C ASN A 518 6.28 -0.72 -17.18
N VAL A 519 6.77 -1.45 -16.17
CA VAL A 519 8.10 -1.18 -15.58
C VAL A 519 9.25 -1.42 -16.57
N ASP A 520 9.09 -2.36 -17.51
CA ASP A 520 10.14 -2.76 -18.45
C ASP A 520 10.33 -1.69 -19.54
N GLU A 521 9.24 -1.14 -20.05
CA GLU A 521 9.23 0.00 -20.98
C GLU A 521 9.77 1.27 -20.30
N ALA A 522 9.33 1.54 -19.07
CA ALA A 522 9.77 2.69 -18.29
C ALA A 522 11.29 2.64 -18.03
N LEU A 523 11.83 1.47 -17.67
CA LEU A 523 13.26 1.30 -17.42
C LEU A 523 14.10 1.55 -18.67
N ARG A 524 13.62 1.10 -19.83
CA ARG A 524 14.32 1.29 -21.10
C ARG A 524 14.13 2.69 -21.69
N GLY A 525 13.21 3.49 -21.15
CA GLY A 525 12.75 4.72 -21.78
C GLY A 525 12.10 4.47 -23.15
N TYR A 526 11.52 3.27 -23.37
CA TYR A 526 10.85 2.90 -24.61
C TYR A 526 9.42 3.46 -24.63
N LEU A 527 9.32 4.78 -24.70
CA LEU A 527 8.07 5.54 -24.70
C LEU A 527 8.30 6.91 -25.35
N THR A 528 7.23 7.53 -25.84
CA THR A 528 7.35 8.92 -26.30
C THR A 528 7.22 9.85 -25.10
N LYS A 529 8.22 10.69 -24.86
CA LYS A 529 8.12 11.70 -23.80
C LYS A 529 6.90 12.61 -24.02
N TYR A 530 6.04 12.67 -23.00
CA TYR A 530 4.76 13.38 -22.98
C TYR A 530 3.67 12.82 -23.92
N ASP A 531 3.68 11.51 -24.17
CA ASP A 531 2.49 10.80 -24.67
C ASP A 531 1.62 10.26 -23.51
N CYS A 532 0.71 9.32 -23.79
CA CYS A 532 -0.15 8.68 -22.78
C CYS A 532 0.60 7.84 -21.73
N SER A 533 1.93 7.69 -21.82
CA SER A 533 2.76 7.21 -20.70
C SER A 533 2.82 8.21 -19.55
N SER A 534 2.60 9.49 -19.83
CA SER A 534 2.48 10.58 -18.85
C SER A 534 1.01 10.84 -18.56
N ALA A 535 0.58 10.48 -17.36
CA ALA A 535 -0.80 10.58 -16.89
C ALA A 535 -0.80 11.06 -15.42
N ASP A 536 -1.97 11.20 -14.80
CA ASP A 536 -2.05 11.59 -13.38
C ASP A 536 -1.48 10.49 -12.49
N ILE A 537 -1.89 9.24 -12.75
CA ILE A 537 -1.41 8.05 -12.04
C ILE A 537 -1.32 6.84 -12.99
N ASN A 538 -0.46 5.88 -12.63
CA ASN A 538 -0.27 4.65 -13.40
C ASN A 538 -0.22 3.42 -12.46
N PRO A 539 -1.29 2.61 -12.40
CA PRO A 539 -1.39 1.48 -11.46
C PRO A 539 -0.51 0.28 -11.84
N ILE A 540 0.03 0.24 -13.07
CA ILE A 540 0.86 -0.88 -13.55
C ILE A 540 2.33 -0.49 -13.76
N GLY A 541 2.71 0.75 -13.45
CA GLY A 541 4.06 1.29 -13.68
C GLY A 541 5.19 0.53 -12.96
N GLY A 542 4.85 -0.26 -11.92
CA GLY A 542 5.80 -1.11 -11.19
C GLY A 542 5.68 -2.61 -11.51
N ILE A 543 4.92 -3.01 -12.53
CA ILE A 543 4.63 -4.41 -12.86
C ILE A 543 5.29 -4.78 -14.19
N SER A 544 5.91 -5.97 -14.26
CA SER A 544 6.54 -6.46 -15.49
C SER A 544 5.52 -6.89 -16.53
N LYS A 545 5.91 -6.81 -17.80
CA LYS A 545 5.12 -7.27 -18.94
C LYS A 545 4.76 -8.75 -18.81
N THR A 546 5.68 -9.58 -18.31
CA THR A 546 5.43 -11.01 -18.15
C THR A 546 4.37 -11.29 -17.09
N ASP A 547 4.37 -10.54 -15.99
CA ASP A 547 3.36 -10.65 -14.95
C ASP A 547 2.02 -10.08 -15.40
N LEU A 548 1.99 -8.97 -16.16
CA LEU A 548 0.77 -8.44 -16.76
C LEU A 548 0.12 -9.45 -17.71
N ARG A 549 0.90 -10.17 -18.54
CA ARG A 549 0.33 -11.22 -19.42
C ARG A 549 -0.27 -12.39 -18.63
N LYS A 550 0.36 -12.82 -17.53
CA LYS A 550 -0.23 -13.85 -16.66
C LYS A 550 -1.49 -13.35 -15.99
N PHE A 551 -1.48 -12.11 -15.50
CA PHE A 551 -2.64 -11.45 -14.94
C PHE A 551 -3.80 -11.37 -15.94
N LEU A 552 -3.56 -11.03 -17.21
CA LEU A 552 -4.62 -11.00 -18.24
C LEU A 552 -5.32 -12.35 -18.40
N ARG A 553 -4.56 -13.46 -18.43
CA ARG A 553 -5.14 -14.82 -18.49
C ARG A 553 -5.95 -15.14 -17.25
N TRP A 554 -5.43 -14.80 -16.08
CA TRP A 554 -6.11 -15.01 -14.81
C TRP A 554 -7.41 -14.17 -14.74
N ALA A 555 -7.35 -12.89 -15.10
CA ALA A 555 -8.48 -11.96 -15.09
C ALA A 555 -9.58 -12.37 -16.07
N ALA A 556 -9.20 -12.91 -17.24
CA ALA A 556 -10.17 -13.44 -18.21
C ALA A 556 -11.07 -14.53 -17.61
N GLN A 557 -10.51 -15.36 -16.71
CA GLN A 557 -11.20 -16.48 -16.09
C GLN A 557 -11.87 -16.11 -14.75
N ASN A 558 -11.19 -15.31 -13.93
CA ASN A 558 -11.57 -15.06 -12.53
C ASN A 558 -12.35 -13.75 -12.33
N LEU A 559 -12.21 -12.76 -13.22
CA LEU A 559 -12.96 -11.50 -13.15
C LEU A 559 -14.12 -11.43 -14.16
N GLY A 560 -14.26 -12.43 -15.03
CA GLY A 560 -15.33 -12.51 -16.04
C GLY A 560 -15.08 -11.69 -17.32
N TYR A 561 -13.85 -11.19 -17.52
CA TYR A 561 -13.49 -10.35 -18.66
C TYR A 561 -12.88 -11.17 -19.80
N THR A 562 -13.69 -11.99 -20.46
CA THR A 562 -13.23 -12.96 -21.48
C THR A 562 -12.48 -12.34 -22.66
N ALA A 563 -12.71 -11.06 -22.98
CA ALA A 563 -11.98 -10.35 -24.03
C ALA A 563 -10.46 -10.31 -23.79
N LEU A 564 -10.04 -10.38 -22.52
CA LEU A 564 -8.62 -10.35 -22.13
C LEU A 564 -7.84 -11.57 -22.66
N ALA A 565 -8.49 -12.71 -22.87
CA ALA A 565 -7.84 -13.89 -23.45
C ALA A 565 -7.45 -13.65 -24.92
N GLU A 566 -8.31 -13.00 -25.71
CA GLU A 566 -8.00 -12.62 -27.08
C GLU A 566 -6.89 -11.55 -27.12
N ILE A 567 -6.95 -10.58 -26.21
CA ILE A 567 -5.95 -9.50 -26.10
C ILE A 567 -4.57 -10.07 -25.77
N GLU A 568 -4.48 -11.03 -24.84
CA GLU A 568 -3.19 -11.63 -24.45
C GLU A 568 -2.58 -12.48 -25.57
N ALA A 569 -3.42 -13.14 -26.37
CA ALA A 569 -2.98 -13.95 -27.50
C ALA A 569 -2.56 -13.12 -28.72
N ALA A 570 -2.97 -11.85 -28.81
CA ALA A 570 -2.65 -10.99 -29.93
C ALA A 570 -1.15 -10.60 -29.96
N PRO A 571 -0.54 -10.44 -31.15
CA PRO A 571 0.83 -9.97 -31.27
C PRO A 571 0.95 -8.51 -30.81
N PRO A 572 2.06 -8.12 -30.13
CA PRO A 572 2.29 -6.74 -29.74
C PRO A 572 2.64 -5.87 -30.95
N THR A 573 1.88 -4.80 -31.15
CA THR A 573 2.10 -3.82 -32.22
C THR A 573 1.62 -2.42 -31.77
N ALA A 574 2.37 -1.38 -32.14
CA ALA A 574 2.03 0.01 -31.84
C ALA A 574 1.12 0.66 -32.92
N GLU A 575 0.98 0.05 -34.10
CA GLU A 575 0.15 0.53 -35.23
C GLU A 575 0.29 2.05 -35.52
N LEU A 576 1.52 2.60 -35.47
CA LEU A 576 1.78 4.03 -35.70
C LEU A 576 2.27 4.35 -37.12
N GLU A 577 2.75 3.35 -37.86
CA GLU A 577 3.17 3.44 -39.26
C GLU A 577 2.11 2.85 -40.22
N PRO A 578 2.04 3.31 -41.49
CA PRO A 578 1.16 2.71 -42.48
C PRO A 578 1.41 1.22 -42.70
N ILE A 579 0.36 0.41 -42.61
CA ILE A 579 0.40 -1.01 -42.95
C ILE A 579 0.52 -1.14 -44.48
N ARG A 580 1.53 -1.88 -44.94
CA ARG A 580 1.74 -2.22 -46.36
C ARG A 580 1.75 -3.74 -46.51
N THR A 581 1.48 -4.25 -47.71
CA THR A 581 1.43 -5.71 -48.00
C THR A 581 2.70 -6.48 -47.64
N ASP A 582 3.82 -5.78 -47.45
CA ASP A 582 5.15 -6.29 -47.11
C ASP A 582 5.68 -5.81 -45.74
N TYR A 583 4.90 -5.03 -44.97
CA TYR A 583 5.35 -4.44 -43.71
C TYR A 583 4.23 -4.29 -42.67
N GLU A 584 4.41 -4.95 -41.53
CA GLU A 584 3.68 -4.70 -40.28
C GLU A 584 4.68 -4.33 -39.17
N GLN A 585 4.34 -3.30 -38.39
CA GLN A 585 5.15 -2.89 -37.25
C GLN A 585 4.96 -3.90 -36.12
N VAL A 586 5.98 -4.73 -35.86
CA VAL A 586 6.00 -5.66 -34.72
C VAL A 586 7.06 -5.20 -33.72
N ASP A 587 6.70 -5.15 -32.44
CA ASP A 587 7.67 -4.85 -31.38
C ASP A 587 8.63 -6.04 -31.23
N THR A 588 9.89 -5.86 -31.62
CA THR A 588 10.93 -6.91 -31.61
C THR A 588 11.58 -7.12 -30.23
N ILE A 589 10.97 -6.59 -29.17
CA ILE A 589 11.56 -6.64 -27.83
C ILE A 589 11.30 -8.01 -27.18
N GLU A 590 12.36 -8.77 -26.95
CA GLU A 590 12.33 -9.95 -26.08
C GLU A 590 12.24 -9.53 -24.61
N PHE A 591 11.02 -9.28 -24.13
CA PHE A 591 10.77 -8.83 -22.75
C PHE A 591 11.31 -9.80 -21.68
N GLN A 592 11.43 -11.10 -21.97
CA GLN A 592 12.05 -12.05 -21.02
C GLN A 592 13.53 -11.72 -20.71
N ILE A 593 14.28 -11.22 -21.70
CA ILE A 593 15.66 -10.77 -21.49
C ILE A 593 15.68 -9.44 -20.73
N VAL A 594 14.70 -8.57 -20.99
CA VAL A 594 14.56 -7.30 -20.28
C VAL A 594 14.24 -7.53 -18.81
N ASP A 595 13.25 -8.36 -18.47
CA ASP A 595 12.91 -8.73 -17.09
C ASP A 595 14.11 -9.32 -16.33
N PHE A 596 14.91 -10.16 -17.01
CA PHE A 596 16.14 -10.68 -16.44
C PHE A 596 17.16 -9.57 -16.15
N LEU A 597 17.39 -8.66 -17.10
CA LEU A 597 18.29 -7.51 -16.92
C LEU A 597 17.78 -6.54 -15.84
N VAL A 598 16.47 -6.32 -15.73
CA VAL A 598 15.82 -5.53 -14.67
C VAL A 598 16.17 -6.12 -13.32
N CYS A 599 15.94 -7.43 -13.14
CA CYS A 599 16.24 -8.13 -11.90
C CYS A 599 17.74 -8.08 -11.56
N VAL A 600 18.62 -8.28 -12.53
CA VAL A 600 20.07 -8.28 -12.32
C VAL A 600 20.60 -6.88 -11.98
N CYS A 601 20.18 -5.85 -12.70
CA CYS A 601 20.68 -4.49 -12.50
C CYS A 601 20.09 -3.83 -11.25
N LEU A 602 18.76 -3.89 -11.06
CA LEU A 602 18.08 -3.20 -9.97
C LEU A 602 18.05 -4.00 -8.66
N SER A 603 17.77 -5.30 -8.73
CA SER A 603 17.62 -6.12 -7.51
C SER A 603 18.96 -6.67 -7.00
N LEU A 604 19.90 -6.99 -7.89
CA LEU A 604 21.20 -7.55 -7.51
C LEU A 604 22.35 -6.53 -7.53
N GLY A 605 22.12 -5.31 -8.06
CA GLY A 605 23.16 -4.28 -8.19
C GLY A 605 24.33 -4.68 -9.09
N VAL A 606 24.11 -5.63 -10.02
CA VAL A 606 25.17 -6.18 -10.86
C VAL A 606 25.21 -5.44 -12.19
N ALA A 607 26.35 -4.83 -12.51
CA ALA A 607 26.64 -4.31 -13.84
C ALA A 607 27.30 -5.38 -14.73
N HIS A 608 27.05 -5.33 -16.04
CA HIS A 608 27.73 -6.19 -17.01
C HIS A 608 29.26 -5.95 -16.95
N LYS A 609 30.06 -6.99 -16.66
CA LYS A 609 31.54 -6.94 -16.55
C LYS A 609 32.27 -6.78 -17.90
N GLY A 610 31.62 -6.17 -18.89
CA GLY A 610 32.22 -5.88 -20.20
C GLY A 610 32.94 -4.55 -20.18
N GLY A 611 34.07 -4.40 -20.87
CA GLY A 611 34.76 -3.11 -20.99
C GLY A 611 33.83 -2.04 -21.57
N TRP A 612 33.99 -0.77 -21.18
CA TRP A 612 33.04 0.33 -21.49
C TRP A 612 32.59 0.34 -22.97
N ARG A 613 33.47 -0.01 -23.90
CA ARG A 613 33.19 -0.03 -25.35
C ARG A 613 32.07 -1.00 -25.77
N SER A 614 31.75 -2.01 -24.95
CA SER A 614 30.64 -2.95 -25.21
C SER A 614 29.25 -2.31 -25.08
N TRP A 615 29.14 -1.17 -24.40
CA TRP A 615 27.88 -0.43 -24.23
C TRP A 615 27.43 0.35 -25.49
N ARG A 616 28.30 0.55 -26.48
CA ARG A 616 27.99 1.31 -27.71
C ARG A 616 27.17 0.54 -28.76
N ARG A 617 26.81 -0.72 -28.52
CA ARG A 617 26.08 -1.55 -29.50
C ARG A 617 24.57 -1.60 -29.30
N PHE A 618 24.04 -0.79 -28.39
CA PHE A 618 22.59 -0.69 -28.11
C PHE A 618 21.99 0.68 -28.47
N GLU A 619 22.70 1.50 -29.27
CA GLU A 619 22.13 2.70 -29.91
C GLU A 619 21.49 2.39 -31.26
#